data_AF-A0A7W6HMB6-F1
#
_entry.id   AF-A0A7W6HMB6-F1
#
_cell.length_a   1.000
_cell.length_b   1.000
_cell.length_c   1.000
_cell.angle_alpha   90.00
_cell.angle_beta   90.00
_cell.angle_gamma   90.00
#
_symmetry.space_group_name_H-M   'P 1'
#
loop_
_entity.id
_entity.type
_entity.pdbx_description
1 polymer ?
#
loop_
_entity_poly.entity_id
_entity_poly.type
_entity_poly.pdbx_seq_one_letter_code
_entity_poly.pdbx_strand_id
1 'polypeptide(L)'
;MNSRNPYDLEISFDQHVWLPAPKSTYRPIVDLIEDRDVLARIIRSCLDVASEVSSHEEVMGQKILARLSPDDILLIKQKVFGGRDDVSVDAMIVQGAYVSEEIRSKMGLSIVNPPENIHRMQRGNIYVGDTYSANMVGSILKKVGIEFLSAGKYLDFGCSSGSLTRILKAAEPDSQFFGVDPIKSSIDWASKNIEGATFKVSNVEPPVDFPDGYFNGVTAISIWSHPFINSRPPRI
;
A
#
# COMPACT_ATOMS: atom_id res chain seq x y z
N MET A 1 1.80 -21.67 -9.76
CA MET A 1 1.43 -20.85 -10.93
C MET A 1 -0.08 -20.59 -10.88
N ASN A 2 -0.48 -19.34 -10.69
CA ASN A 2 -1.88 -18.94 -10.75
C ASN A 2 -2.30 -18.89 -12.23
N SER A 3 -3.32 -19.64 -12.64
CA SER A 3 -3.76 -19.70 -14.04
C SER A 3 -4.32 -18.38 -14.58
N ARG A 4 -4.44 -17.35 -13.73
CA ARG A 4 -4.85 -15.98 -14.08
C ARG A 4 -3.71 -14.94 -14.02
N ASN A 5 -2.48 -15.35 -13.70
CA ASN A 5 -1.32 -14.47 -13.68
C ASN A 5 -0.11 -15.16 -14.35
N PRO A 6 0.19 -14.85 -15.63
CA PRO A 6 1.27 -15.48 -16.38
C PRO A 6 2.62 -14.71 -16.34
N TYR A 7 2.85 -13.79 -15.39
CA TYR A 7 4.10 -13.01 -15.28
C TYR A 7 5.08 -13.55 -14.23
N ASP A 8 6.38 -13.27 -14.41
CA ASP A 8 7.45 -13.51 -13.41
C ASP A 8 7.57 -12.37 -12.36
N LEU A 9 6.87 -11.24 -12.55
CA LEU A 9 6.86 -10.08 -11.66
C LEU A 9 5.40 -9.66 -11.39
N GLU A 10 4.96 -9.71 -10.12
CA GLU A 10 3.60 -9.30 -9.72
C GLU A 10 3.46 -7.76 -9.69
N ILE A 11 3.18 -7.15 -10.84
CA ILE A 11 2.67 -5.77 -10.90
C ILE A 11 1.27 -5.82 -11.51
N SER A 12 0.27 -5.83 -10.65
CA SER A 12 -1.15 -5.74 -11.05
C SER A 12 -1.48 -4.29 -11.40
N PHE A 13 -1.41 -3.95 -12.69
CA PHE A 13 -2.00 -2.70 -13.19
C PHE A 13 -3.53 -2.85 -13.21
N ASP A 14 -4.23 -2.01 -12.44
CA ASP A 14 -5.69 -1.87 -12.48
C ASP A 14 -6.11 -1.18 -13.80
N GLN A 15 -7.22 -1.63 -14.37
CA GLN A 15 -7.76 -1.29 -15.68
C GLN A 15 -8.41 0.12 -15.75
N HIS A 16 -8.19 0.98 -14.76
CA HIS A 16 -8.90 2.25 -14.61
C HIS A 16 -7.97 3.43 -14.23
N VAL A 17 -6.87 3.63 -14.94
CA VAL A 17 -6.01 4.82 -14.74
C VAL A 17 -6.62 6.02 -15.47
N TRP A 18 -6.96 7.09 -14.73
CA TRP A 18 -7.51 8.34 -15.26
C TRP A 18 -6.46 9.46 -15.16
N LEU A 19 -6.13 10.11 -16.28
CA LEU A 19 -5.29 11.31 -16.30
C LEU A 19 -6.16 12.54 -16.63
N PRO A 20 -6.29 13.53 -15.73
CA PRO A 20 -7.06 14.72 -16.02
C PRO A 20 -6.34 15.62 -17.04
N ALA A 21 -6.97 15.88 -18.19
CA ALA A 21 -6.56 16.90 -19.15
C ALA A 21 -7.57 18.06 -19.11
N PRO A 22 -7.19 19.27 -18.64
CA PRO A 22 -8.14 20.32 -18.26
C PRO A 22 -8.86 21.04 -19.42
N LYS A 23 -8.69 20.62 -20.69
CA LYS A 23 -9.22 21.37 -21.85
C LYS A 23 -9.78 20.52 -23.00
N SER A 24 -9.95 19.22 -22.82
CA SER A 24 -10.45 18.33 -23.88
C SER A 24 -11.62 17.48 -23.39
N THR A 25 -12.60 17.26 -24.26
CA THR A 25 -13.67 16.28 -24.05
C THR A 25 -13.05 14.93 -23.70
N TYR A 26 -13.51 14.36 -22.59
CA TYR A 26 -13.05 13.08 -22.07
C TYR A 26 -13.03 12.02 -23.18
N ARG A 27 -11.83 11.54 -23.52
CA ARG A 27 -11.68 10.30 -24.28
C ARG A 27 -11.29 9.21 -23.27
N PRO A 28 -12.09 8.15 -23.13
CA PRO A 28 -11.65 6.95 -22.47
C PRO A 28 -10.33 6.50 -23.12
N ILE A 29 -9.24 6.51 -22.36
CA ILE A 29 -7.93 6.04 -22.80
C ILE A 29 -7.86 4.50 -22.80
N VAL A 30 -8.89 3.85 -22.27
CA VAL A 30 -9.02 2.39 -22.12
C VAL A 30 -8.83 1.62 -23.43
N ASP A 31 -9.18 2.22 -24.58
CA ASP A 31 -9.00 1.59 -25.90
C ASP A 31 -7.69 2.00 -26.62
N LEU A 32 -6.89 2.90 -26.03
CA LEU A 32 -5.66 3.44 -26.64
C LEU A 32 -4.38 2.87 -26.00
N ILE A 33 -4.48 2.20 -24.86
CA ILE A 33 -3.34 1.63 -24.17
C ILE A 33 -3.51 0.11 -24.02
N GLU A 34 -3.67 -0.56 -25.16
CA GLU A 34 -3.39 -2.00 -25.24
C GLU A 34 -1.89 -2.26 -25.40
N ASP A 35 -1.14 -1.26 -25.89
CA ASP A 35 0.31 -1.36 -26.10
C ASP A 35 1.06 -1.09 -24.78
N ARG A 36 1.20 -2.17 -24.01
CA ARG A 36 1.97 -2.19 -22.76
C ARG A 36 3.42 -1.77 -22.96
N ASP A 37 3.98 -1.96 -24.14
CA ASP A 37 5.32 -1.50 -24.46
C ASP A 37 5.35 0.02 -24.63
N VAL A 38 4.28 0.65 -25.14
CA VAL A 38 4.14 2.13 -25.11
C VAL A 38 4.15 2.64 -23.68
N LEU A 39 3.38 2.07 -22.75
CA LEU A 39 3.43 2.50 -21.34
C LEU A 39 4.81 2.30 -20.74
N ALA A 40 5.41 1.12 -20.93
CA ALA A 40 6.74 0.85 -20.42
C ALA A 40 7.77 1.82 -21.01
N ARG A 41 7.66 2.18 -22.30
CA ARG A 41 8.51 3.19 -22.94
C ARG A 41 8.25 4.58 -22.38
N ILE A 42 7.01 5.00 -22.18
CA ILE A 42 6.67 6.30 -21.58
C ILE A 42 7.21 6.38 -20.16
N ILE A 43 6.95 5.38 -19.33
CA ILE A 43 7.47 5.28 -17.96
C ILE A 43 8.99 5.36 -17.97
N ARG A 44 9.68 4.54 -18.78
CA ARG A 44 11.15 4.60 -18.90
C ARG A 44 11.67 5.90 -19.49
N SER A 45 10.89 6.59 -20.32
CA SER A 45 11.28 7.89 -20.88
C SER A 45 11.11 9.04 -19.89
N CYS A 46 10.23 8.86 -18.91
CA CYS A 46 9.94 9.85 -17.88
C CYS A 46 10.65 9.55 -16.55
N LEU A 47 11.04 8.30 -16.32
CA LEU A 47 11.64 7.81 -15.08
C LEU A 47 12.92 7.04 -15.42
N ASP A 48 14.01 7.39 -14.75
CA ASP A 48 15.23 6.59 -14.75
C ASP A 48 14.99 5.33 -13.89
N VAL A 49 14.50 4.27 -14.54
CA VAL A 49 14.22 2.98 -13.88
C VAL A 49 15.50 2.15 -13.82
N ALA A 50 15.96 1.82 -12.62
CA ALA A 50 17.09 0.92 -12.40
C ALA A 50 16.75 -0.51 -12.88
N SER A 51 17.64 -1.12 -13.66
CA SER A 51 17.45 -2.43 -14.28
C SER A 51 17.53 -3.61 -13.31
N GLU A 52 18.07 -3.42 -12.10
CA GLU A 52 18.50 -4.52 -11.22
C GLU A 52 17.64 -4.74 -9.97
N VAL A 53 16.65 -3.89 -9.69
CA VAL A 53 15.83 -4.04 -8.47
C VAL A 53 14.70 -5.05 -8.73
N SER A 54 14.67 -6.14 -7.96
CA SER A 54 13.59 -7.15 -8.01
C SER A 54 12.24 -6.54 -7.62
N SER A 55 11.13 -7.01 -8.18
CA SER A 55 9.78 -6.55 -7.76
C SER A 55 9.34 -7.10 -6.40
N HIS A 56 10.10 -8.04 -5.82
CA HIS A 56 9.72 -8.75 -4.60
C HIS A 56 10.69 -8.47 -3.44
N GLU A 57 11.40 -7.34 -3.46
CA GLU A 57 12.19 -6.96 -2.30
C GLU A 57 11.27 -6.53 -1.15
N GLU A 58 11.51 -7.06 0.04
CA GLU A 58 10.76 -6.74 1.26
C GLU A 58 11.22 -5.38 1.84
N VAL A 59 11.30 -4.32 1.01
CA VAL A 59 11.94 -3.03 1.35
C VAL A 59 11.32 -2.37 2.58
N MET A 60 9.98 -2.33 2.66
CA MET A 60 9.29 -1.74 3.82
C MET A 60 9.41 -2.63 5.05
N GLY A 61 9.30 -3.94 4.86
CA GLY A 61 9.54 -4.91 5.94
C GLY A 61 10.95 -4.79 6.53
N GLN A 62 11.97 -4.60 5.69
CA GLN A 62 13.36 -4.43 6.13
C GLN A 62 13.53 -3.16 6.96
N LYS A 63 12.91 -2.04 6.55
CA LYS A 63 12.91 -0.80 7.34
C LYS A 63 12.27 -1.01 8.70
N ILE A 64 11.18 -1.78 8.78
CA ILE A 64 10.51 -2.13 10.05
C ILE A 64 11.43 -3.01 10.91
N LEU A 65 11.99 -4.07 10.34
CA LEU A 65 12.83 -5.02 11.06
C LEU A 65 14.12 -4.38 11.59
N ALA A 66 14.67 -3.39 10.88
CA ALA A 66 15.87 -2.66 11.28
C ALA A 66 15.72 -1.88 12.60
N ARG A 67 14.49 -1.71 13.12
CA ARG A 67 14.22 -1.12 14.44
C ARG A 67 14.46 -2.07 15.61
N LEU A 68 14.64 -3.35 15.33
CA LEU A 68 14.87 -4.38 16.33
C LEU A 68 16.37 -4.56 16.59
N SER A 69 16.72 -4.85 17.85
CA SER A 69 18.08 -5.26 18.19
C SER A 69 18.37 -6.69 17.71
N PRO A 70 19.65 -7.09 17.61
CA PRO A 70 20.01 -8.48 17.33
C PRO A 70 19.37 -9.49 18.29
N ASP A 71 19.23 -9.12 19.57
CA ASP A 71 18.60 -9.97 20.59
C ASP A 71 17.09 -10.12 20.37
N ASP A 72 16.41 -9.04 19.95
CA ASP A 72 14.99 -9.10 19.56
C ASP A 72 14.79 -10.05 18.37
N ILE A 73 15.66 -9.96 17.36
CA ILE A 73 15.61 -10.84 16.17
C ILE A 73 15.85 -12.30 16.56
N LEU A 74 16.85 -12.56 17.41
CA LEU A 74 17.13 -13.91 17.90
C LEU A 74 15.94 -14.48 18.69
N LEU A 75 15.33 -13.66 19.54
CA LEU A 75 14.16 -14.03 20.33
C LEU A 75 12.97 -14.42 19.43
N ILE A 76 12.69 -13.64 18.37
CA ILE A 76 11.63 -13.95 17.40
C ILE A 76 11.95 -15.29 16.71
N LYS A 77 13.17 -15.46 16.20
CA LYS A 77 13.60 -16.70 15.54
C LYS A 77 13.42 -17.92 16.44
N GLN A 78 13.84 -17.83 17.70
CA GLN A 78 13.71 -18.92 18.67
C GLN A 78 12.24 -19.23 18.99
N LYS A 79 11.42 -18.22 19.28
CA LYS A 79 10.04 -18.42 19.72
C LYS A 79 9.08 -18.82 18.60
N VAL A 80 9.29 -18.33 17.40
CA VAL A 80 8.35 -18.49 16.28
C VAL A 80 8.83 -19.53 15.27
N PHE A 81 10.13 -19.53 14.97
CA PHE A 81 10.68 -20.26 13.84
C PHE A 81 11.60 -21.41 14.23
N GLY A 82 11.70 -21.74 15.52
CA GLY A 82 12.54 -22.82 16.03
C GLY A 82 14.03 -22.59 15.81
N GLY A 83 14.46 -21.32 15.71
CA GLY A 83 15.85 -20.95 15.46
C GLY A 83 16.28 -21.01 14.00
N ARG A 84 15.36 -21.22 13.05
CA ARG A 84 15.68 -21.17 11.61
C ARG A 84 16.15 -19.79 11.17
N ASP A 85 17.11 -19.79 10.24
CA ASP A 85 17.66 -18.56 9.64
C ASP A 85 17.00 -18.19 8.31
N ASP A 86 16.39 -19.14 7.61
CA ASP A 86 15.71 -18.98 6.32
C ASP A 86 14.26 -18.50 6.47
N VAL A 87 14.09 -17.33 7.09
CA VAL A 87 12.77 -16.73 7.33
C VAL A 87 12.65 -15.41 6.57
N SER A 88 11.55 -15.23 5.84
CA SER A 88 11.29 -13.97 5.13
C SER A 88 11.09 -12.82 6.11
N VAL A 89 11.38 -11.60 5.67
CA VAL A 89 11.25 -10.40 6.51
C VAL A 89 9.79 -10.17 6.88
N ASP A 90 8.86 -10.40 5.95
CA ASP A 90 7.43 -10.28 6.23
C ASP A 90 6.97 -11.28 7.29
N ALA A 91 7.44 -12.52 7.25
CA ALA A 91 7.13 -13.50 8.30
C ALA A 91 7.70 -13.05 9.65
N MET A 92 8.93 -12.53 9.67
CA MET A 92 9.58 -12.00 10.87
C MET A 92 8.78 -10.86 11.52
N ILE A 93 8.33 -9.87 10.75
CA ILE A 93 7.58 -8.74 11.31
C ILE A 93 6.14 -9.13 11.69
N VAL A 94 5.47 -9.94 10.86
CA VAL A 94 4.06 -10.33 11.07
C VAL A 94 3.94 -11.21 12.31
N GLN A 95 4.77 -12.25 12.44
CA GLN A 95 4.72 -13.15 13.59
C GLN A 95 5.48 -12.58 14.80
N GLY A 96 6.55 -11.82 14.57
CA GLY A 96 7.29 -11.12 15.61
C GLY A 96 6.41 -10.16 16.42
N ALA A 97 5.44 -9.51 15.79
CA ALA A 97 4.48 -8.62 16.47
C ALA A 97 3.60 -9.34 17.52
N TYR A 98 3.52 -10.68 17.48
CA TYR A 98 2.80 -11.50 18.44
C TYR A 98 3.71 -12.08 19.55
N VAL A 99 5.04 -11.89 19.46
CA VAL A 99 5.99 -12.42 20.45
C VAL A 99 5.92 -11.68 21.78
N SER A 100 5.89 -10.35 21.74
CA SER A 100 5.73 -9.49 22.92
C SER A 100 5.22 -8.10 22.53
N GLU A 101 4.65 -7.39 23.50
CA GLU A 101 4.25 -5.99 23.31
C GLU A 101 5.45 -5.08 23.04
N GLU A 102 6.59 -5.33 23.68
CA GLU A 102 7.81 -4.57 23.49
C GLU A 102 8.32 -4.66 22.03
N ILE A 103 8.45 -5.87 21.48
CA ILE A 103 8.88 -6.09 20.09
C ILE A 103 7.90 -5.41 19.13
N ARG A 104 6.60 -5.57 19.37
CA ARG A 104 5.55 -4.94 18.56
C ARG A 104 5.65 -3.42 18.58
N SER A 105 5.88 -2.83 19.76
CA SER A 105 6.03 -1.39 19.95
C SER A 105 7.28 -0.85 19.23
N LYS A 106 8.42 -1.53 19.34
CA LYS A 106 9.66 -1.16 18.60
C LYS A 106 9.44 -1.13 17.09
N MET A 107 8.65 -2.06 16.55
CA MET A 107 8.30 -2.09 15.12
C MET A 107 7.23 -1.07 14.72
N GLY A 108 6.54 -0.42 15.68
CA GLY A 108 5.42 0.47 15.39
C GLY A 108 4.20 -0.26 14.79
N LEU A 109 4.07 -1.57 15.05
CA LEU A 109 3.00 -2.40 14.50
C LEU A 109 1.84 -2.56 15.49
N SER A 110 0.67 -2.92 14.97
CA SER A 110 -0.51 -3.23 15.78
C SER A 110 -1.13 -4.55 15.33
N ILE A 111 -1.57 -5.35 16.30
CA ILE A 111 -2.34 -6.59 16.09
C ILE A 111 -3.85 -6.36 16.24
N VAL A 112 -4.26 -5.11 16.52
CA VAL A 112 -5.67 -4.71 16.57
C VAL A 112 -6.16 -4.57 15.13
N ASN A 113 -7.18 -5.36 14.81
CA ASN A 113 -7.69 -5.53 13.46
C ASN A 113 -9.16 -5.12 13.35
N PRO A 114 -9.62 -4.72 12.15
CA PRO A 114 -11.02 -4.40 11.94
C PRO A 114 -11.92 -5.60 12.27
N PRO A 115 -13.08 -5.38 12.92
CA PRO A 115 -14.08 -6.42 13.11
C PRO A 115 -14.60 -6.94 11.76
N GLU A 116 -15.24 -8.12 11.77
CA GLU A 116 -15.65 -8.83 10.54
C GLU A 116 -16.60 -8.02 9.63
N ASN A 117 -17.35 -7.08 10.19
CA ASN A 117 -18.28 -6.21 9.46
C ASN A 117 -17.59 -5.04 8.74
N ILE A 118 -16.29 -4.82 8.97
CA ILE A 118 -15.49 -3.83 8.25
C ILE A 118 -14.69 -4.55 7.17
N HIS A 119 -14.80 -4.06 5.93
CA HIS A 119 -14.16 -4.71 4.79
C HIS A 119 -12.64 -4.70 4.94
N ARG A 120 -12.05 -5.89 4.83
CA ARG A 120 -10.62 -6.11 4.62
C ARG A 120 -10.40 -7.34 3.75
N MET A 121 -9.40 -7.28 2.87
CA MET A 121 -9.05 -8.38 1.97
C MET A 121 -8.46 -9.57 2.74
N GLN A 122 -7.53 -9.32 3.67
CA GLN A 122 -6.90 -10.38 4.44
C GLN A 122 -7.75 -10.76 5.67
N ARG A 123 -8.13 -12.04 5.77
CA ARG A 123 -8.98 -12.59 6.85
C ARG A 123 -8.25 -13.56 7.81
N GLY A 124 -6.94 -13.39 7.99
CA GLY A 124 -6.12 -14.21 8.90
C GLY A 124 -6.23 -13.81 10.37
N ASN A 125 -5.94 -14.76 11.26
CA ASN A 125 -5.80 -14.54 12.72
C ASN A 125 -4.48 -13.85 13.09
N ILE A 126 -3.45 -14.02 12.25
CA ILE A 126 -2.16 -13.35 12.38
C ILE A 126 -2.10 -12.29 11.29
N TYR A 127 -2.20 -11.02 11.67
CA TYR A 127 -2.26 -9.90 10.73
C TYR A 127 -1.89 -8.59 11.42
N VAL A 128 -1.01 -7.83 10.77
CA VAL A 128 -0.53 -6.51 11.24
C VAL A 128 -0.83 -5.38 10.26
N GLY A 129 -1.30 -5.70 9.05
CA GLY A 129 -1.51 -4.78 7.93
C GLY A 129 -1.11 -5.41 6.60
N ASP A 130 -1.19 -4.65 5.51
CA ASP A 130 -0.90 -5.12 4.15
C ASP A 130 0.60 -4.97 3.81
N THR A 131 1.41 -5.94 4.26
CA THR A 131 2.87 -5.94 4.02
C THR A 131 3.21 -6.10 2.55
N TYR A 132 2.41 -6.90 1.83
CA TYR A 132 2.58 -7.14 0.40
C TYR A 132 2.49 -5.83 -0.39
N SER A 133 1.38 -5.09 -0.25
CA SER A 133 1.21 -3.82 -0.97
C SER A 133 2.23 -2.78 -0.53
N ALA A 134 2.61 -2.76 0.75
CA ALA A 134 3.65 -1.86 1.23
C ALA A 134 5.02 -2.14 0.59
N ASN A 135 5.42 -3.42 0.50
CA ASN A 135 6.67 -3.81 -0.17
C ASN A 135 6.62 -3.57 -1.67
N MET A 136 5.45 -3.72 -2.31
CA MET A 136 5.24 -3.33 -3.71
C MET A 136 5.51 -1.82 -3.91
N VAL A 137 4.94 -0.96 -3.05
CA VAL A 137 5.20 0.49 -3.07
C VAL A 137 6.69 0.78 -2.87
N GLY A 138 7.30 0.21 -1.83
CA GLY A 138 8.71 0.40 -1.51
C GLY A 138 9.66 -0.05 -2.64
N SER A 139 9.40 -1.20 -3.24
CA SER A 139 10.16 -1.74 -4.35
C SER A 139 10.05 -0.87 -5.60
N ILE A 140 8.86 -0.34 -5.89
CA ILE A 140 8.65 0.56 -7.03
C ILE A 140 9.41 1.88 -6.82
N LEU A 141 9.30 2.48 -5.64
CA LEU A 141 10.03 3.72 -5.31
C LEU A 141 11.54 3.54 -5.43
N LYS A 142 12.07 2.43 -4.88
CA LYS A 142 13.49 2.07 -5.01
C LYS A 142 13.92 1.89 -6.46
N LYS A 143 13.10 1.23 -7.29
CA LYS A 143 13.36 1.05 -8.74
C LYS A 143 13.53 2.35 -9.48
N VAL A 144 12.78 3.39 -9.11
CA VAL A 144 12.81 4.70 -9.77
C VAL A 144 13.71 5.71 -9.05
N GLY A 145 14.49 5.27 -8.06
CA GLY A 145 15.41 6.15 -7.31
C GLY A 145 14.72 7.20 -6.46
N ILE A 146 13.46 6.97 -6.05
CA ILE A 146 12.69 7.86 -5.19
C ILE A 146 12.68 7.31 -3.77
N GLU A 147 12.88 8.20 -2.80
CA GLU A 147 12.73 7.88 -1.38
C GLU A 147 11.57 8.66 -0.76
N PHE A 148 11.06 8.15 0.38
CA PHE A 148 10.17 8.93 1.22
C PHE A 148 10.95 10.12 1.80
N LEU A 149 10.35 11.31 1.72
CA LEU A 149 10.87 12.51 2.31
C LEU A 149 10.56 12.51 3.80
N SER A 150 11.54 12.86 4.63
CA SER A 150 11.28 13.13 6.04
C SER A 150 10.22 14.24 6.16
N ALA A 151 9.22 14.04 7.02
CA ALA A 151 8.04 14.91 7.15
C ALA A 151 7.22 15.10 5.86
N GLY A 152 7.45 14.28 4.83
CA GLY A 152 6.67 14.27 3.59
C GLY A 152 5.23 13.84 3.81
N LYS A 153 4.33 14.25 2.92
CA LYS A 153 2.89 13.98 2.98
C LYS A 153 2.48 12.99 1.90
N TYR A 154 1.87 11.87 2.29
CA TYR A 154 1.50 10.79 1.38
C TYR A 154 0.03 10.41 1.55
N LEU A 155 -0.67 10.22 0.45
CA LEU A 155 -2.08 9.83 0.44
C LEU A 155 -2.25 8.37 -0.02
N ASP A 156 -2.97 7.60 0.77
CA ASP A 156 -3.56 6.30 0.43
C ASP A 156 -5.02 6.53 -0.02
N PHE A 157 -5.23 6.60 -1.32
CA PHE A 157 -6.53 6.84 -1.94
C PHE A 157 -7.29 5.53 -2.09
N GLY A 158 -8.48 5.45 -1.45
CA GLY A 158 -9.23 4.21 -1.23
C GLY A 158 -8.58 3.31 -0.18
N CYS A 159 -8.17 3.91 0.95
CA CYS A 159 -7.40 3.23 2.00
C CYS A 159 -8.18 2.14 2.76
N SER A 160 -9.51 2.04 2.56
CA SER A 160 -10.40 1.22 3.38
C SER A 160 -10.15 1.47 4.87
N SER A 161 -9.84 0.43 5.64
CA SER A 161 -9.52 0.49 7.07
C SER A 161 -8.04 0.78 7.38
N GLY A 162 -7.26 1.23 6.38
CA GLY A 162 -5.89 1.72 6.55
C GLY A 162 -4.82 0.61 6.63
N SER A 163 -5.09 -0.57 6.08
CA SER A 163 -4.17 -1.72 6.11
C SER A 163 -2.81 -1.43 5.49
N LEU A 164 -2.76 -0.72 4.36
CA LEU A 164 -1.51 -0.28 3.73
C LEU A 164 -0.89 0.85 4.55
N THR A 165 -1.67 1.90 4.80
CA THR A 165 -1.26 3.09 5.56
C THR A 165 -0.53 2.74 6.86
N ARG A 166 -1.00 1.77 7.64
CA ARG A 166 -0.37 1.41 8.92
C ARG A 166 1.01 0.77 8.78
N ILE A 167 1.25 -0.01 7.70
CA ILE A 167 2.57 -0.59 7.44
C ILE A 167 3.51 0.48 6.92
N LEU A 168 3.05 1.35 6.01
CA LEU A 168 3.85 2.49 5.55
C LEU A 168 4.22 3.43 6.70
N LYS A 169 3.29 3.69 7.62
CA LYS A 169 3.56 4.50 8.82
C LYS A 169 4.58 3.85 9.75
N ALA A 170 4.51 2.52 9.93
CA ALA A 170 5.50 1.78 10.70
C ALA A 170 6.89 1.84 10.04
N ALA A 171 6.96 1.73 8.71
CA ALA A 171 8.20 1.80 7.95
C ALA A 171 8.82 3.21 7.92
N GLU A 172 7.98 4.25 7.80
CA GLU A 172 8.34 5.66 7.64
C GLU A 172 7.67 6.55 8.72
N PRO A 173 8.06 6.42 10.00
CA PRO A 173 7.38 7.07 11.13
C PRO A 173 7.49 8.59 11.10
N ASP A 174 8.51 9.14 10.44
CA ASP A 174 8.70 10.59 10.30
C ASP A 174 7.87 11.20 9.17
N SER A 175 7.29 10.37 8.29
CA SER A 175 6.37 10.81 7.24
C SER A 175 4.94 10.96 7.76
N GLN A 176 4.17 11.84 7.12
CA GLN A 176 2.75 12.05 7.37
C GLN A 176 1.93 11.24 6.36
N PHE A 177 1.13 10.30 6.87
CA PHE A 177 0.25 9.50 6.02
C PHE A 177 -1.20 9.93 6.19
N PHE A 178 -1.88 9.99 5.05
CA PHE A 178 -3.27 10.32 4.92
C PHE A 178 -3.99 9.17 4.24
N GLY A 179 -5.21 8.84 4.67
CA GLY A 179 -6.05 7.85 4.02
C GLY A 179 -7.43 8.42 3.72
N VAL A 180 -7.98 8.11 2.54
CA VAL A 180 -9.37 8.42 2.22
C VAL A 180 -10.12 7.24 1.66
N ASP A 181 -11.39 7.14 2.01
CA ASP A 181 -12.29 6.10 1.51
C ASP A 181 -13.76 6.58 1.66
N PRO A 182 -14.67 6.25 0.75
CA PRO A 182 -16.09 6.62 0.88
C PRO A 182 -16.83 5.83 1.97
N ILE A 183 -16.30 4.69 2.41
CA ILE A 183 -16.92 3.85 3.44
C ILE A 183 -16.60 4.42 4.82
N LYS A 184 -17.55 5.19 5.37
CA LYS A 184 -17.42 5.84 6.69
C LYS A 184 -17.02 4.89 7.81
N SER A 185 -17.59 3.68 7.88
CA SER A 185 -17.26 2.72 8.95
C SER A 185 -15.79 2.28 8.92
N SER A 186 -15.20 2.14 7.73
CA SER A 186 -13.78 1.82 7.56
C SER A 186 -12.90 2.98 8.05
N ILE A 187 -13.25 4.22 7.68
CA ILE A 187 -12.53 5.43 8.10
C ILE A 187 -12.64 5.67 9.60
N ASP A 188 -13.82 5.50 10.18
CA ASP A 188 -14.04 5.64 11.63
C ASP A 188 -13.15 4.66 12.40
N TRP A 189 -13.03 3.41 11.92
CA TRP A 189 -12.15 2.43 12.52
C TRP A 189 -10.68 2.81 12.36
N ALA A 190 -10.24 3.17 11.16
CA ALA A 190 -8.86 3.55 10.87
C ALA A 190 -8.42 4.73 11.74
N SER A 191 -9.24 5.79 11.79
CA SER A 191 -9.01 7.00 12.61
C SER A 191 -8.84 6.69 14.09
N LYS A 192 -9.54 5.67 14.61
CA LYS A 192 -9.50 5.29 16.01
C LYS A 192 -8.32 4.36 16.35
N ASN A 193 -7.84 3.56 15.40
CA ASN A 193 -6.94 2.43 15.67
C ASN A 193 -5.56 2.53 15.00
N ILE A 194 -5.33 3.56 14.18
CA ILE A 194 -4.04 3.79 13.52
C ILE A 194 -3.51 5.15 13.97
N GLU A 195 -2.57 5.11 14.90
CA GLU A 195 -1.93 6.31 15.44
C GLU A 195 -0.94 6.91 14.43
N GLY A 196 -0.80 8.25 14.46
CA GLY A 196 0.18 8.95 13.64
C GLY A 196 -0.16 9.05 12.14
N ALA A 197 -1.38 8.69 11.73
CA ALA A 197 -1.93 8.88 10.40
C ALA A 197 -3.28 9.61 10.46
N THR A 198 -3.66 10.30 9.38
CA THR A 198 -4.92 11.07 9.29
C THR A 198 -5.87 10.42 8.31
N PHE A 199 -7.11 10.16 8.70
CA PHE A 199 -8.11 9.57 7.81
C PHE A 199 -9.29 10.51 7.60
N LYS A 200 -9.79 10.60 6.38
CA LYS A 200 -10.99 11.38 6.03
C LYS A 200 -11.94 10.56 5.17
N VAL A 201 -13.24 10.71 5.40
CA VAL A 201 -14.25 10.19 4.47
C VAL A 201 -14.19 11.02 3.19
N SER A 202 -14.09 10.35 2.05
CA SER A 202 -14.14 11.01 0.73
C SER A 202 -15.51 10.84 0.08
N ASN A 203 -15.79 11.67 -0.92
CA ASN A 203 -16.85 11.39 -1.86
C ASN A 203 -16.42 10.26 -2.82
N VAL A 204 -17.39 9.50 -3.33
CA VAL A 204 -17.12 8.52 -4.40
C VAL A 204 -16.64 9.21 -5.67
N GLU A 205 -17.22 10.38 -5.96
CA GLU A 205 -16.84 11.23 -7.09
C GLU A 205 -15.82 12.30 -6.64
N PRO A 206 -14.91 12.72 -7.52
CA PRO A 206 -13.99 13.83 -7.23
C PRO A 206 -14.74 15.14 -6.93
N PRO A 207 -14.12 16.10 -6.22
CA PRO A 207 -12.74 16.07 -5.72
C PRO A 207 -12.62 15.49 -4.30
N VAL A 208 -11.40 15.08 -3.94
CA VAL A 208 -11.01 14.91 -2.53
C VAL A 208 -10.74 16.26 -1.89
N ASP A 209 -11.06 16.41 -0.60
CA ASP A 209 -10.91 17.66 0.16
C ASP A 209 -9.45 17.90 0.60
N PHE A 210 -8.58 18.13 -0.39
CA PHE A 210 -7.19 18.54 -0.23
C PHE A 210 -6.79 19.56 -1.29
N PRO A 211 -5.95 20.56 -0.96
CA PRO A 211 -5.43 21.49 -1.96
C PRO A 211 -4.56 20.82 -3.02
N ASP A 212 -4.47 21.45 -4.19
CA ASP A 212 -3.53 21.05 -5.24
C ASP A 212 -2.08 21.05 -4.72
N GLY A 213 -1.30 20.04 -5.09
CA GLY A 213 0.10 19.90 -4.68
C GLY A 213 0.31 19.61 -3.18
N TYR A 214 -0.75 19.25 -2.45
CA TYR A 214 -0.65 18.99 -1.00
C TYR A 214 0.17 17.75 -0.63
N PHE A 215 0.23 16.75 -1.51
CA PHE A 215 0.92 15.48 -1.28
C PHE A 215 2.20 15.37 -2.12
N ASN A 216 3.23 14.78 -1.53
CA ASN A 216 4.46 14.39 -2.20
C ASN A 216 4.30 13.07 -2.98
N GLY A 217 3.31 12.25 -2.63
CA GLY A 217 2.98 11.01 -3.35
C GLY A 217 1.59 10.50 -3.01
N VAL A 218 1.00 9.76 -3.95
CA VAL A 218 -0.33 9.15 -3.82
C VAL A 218 -0.27 7.68 -4.24
N THR A 219 -0.83 6.79 -3.42
CA THR A 219 -1.07 5.38 -3.76
C THR A 219 -2.56 5.15 -3.98
N ALA A 220 -2.91 4.32 -4.94
CA ALA A 220 -4.27 3.86 -5.20
C ALA A 220 -4.21 2.39 -5.61
N ILE A 221 -4.58 1.48 -4.71
CA ILE A 221 -4.37 0.03 -4.90
C ILE A 221 -5.71 -0.69 -4.78
N SER A 222 -6.07 -1.43 -5.82
CA SER A 222 -7.28 -2.28 -5.87
C SER A 222 -8.61 -1.55 -5.67
N ILE A 223 -8.66 -0.24 -5.94
CA ILE A 223 -9.83 0.59 -5.65
C ILE A 223 -10.90 0.55 -6.76
N TRP A 224 -10.55 0.14 -7.98
CA TRP A 224 -11.48 0.05 -9.10
C TRP A 224 -11.84 -1.40 -9.49
N SER A 225 -11.59 -2.33 -8.57
CA SER A 225 -11.88 -3.76 -8.69
C SER A 225 -13.37 -4.10 -8.57
N HIS A 226 -14.16 -3.18 -8.01
CA HIS A 226 -15.59 -3.39 -7.80
C HIS A 226 -16.35 -2.78 -8.97
N PRO A 227 -17.26 -3.52 -9.63
CA PRO A 227 -18.08 -2.93 -10.67
C PRO A 227 -18.82 -1.75 -10.06
N PHE A 228 -18.65 -0.57 -10.66
CA PHE A 228 -19.54 0.57 -10.45
C PHE A 228 -20.96 0.13 -10.82
N ILE A 229 -21.69 -0.45 -9.87
CA ILE A 229 -23.12 -0.67 -10.02
C ILE A 229 -23.74 0.71 -9.88
N ASN A 230 -23.98 1.33 -11.05
CA ASN A 230 -24.85 2.47 -11.36
C ASN A 230 -24.13 3.66 -11.99
N SER A 231 -23.90 3.56 -13.29
CA SER A 231 -24.27 4.63 -14.24
C SER A 231 -24.02 4.15 -15.68
N ARG A 232 -24.94 3.35 -16.22
CA ARG A 232 -25.13 3.40 -17.68
C ARG A 232 -25.66 4.82 -17.98
N PRO A 233 -24.98 5.64 -18.79
CA PRO A 233 -25.63 6.84 -19.30
C PRO A 233 -26.88 6.41 -20.10
N PRO A 234 -27.95 7.21 -20.10
CA PRO A 234 -29.11 6.91 -20.94
C PRO A 234 -28.63 6.81 -22.39
N ARG A 235 -29.06 5.73 -23.08
CA ARG A 235 -28.86 5.62 -24.52
C ARG A 235 -29.61 6.79 -25.16
N ILE A 236 -28.86 7.64 -25.88
CA ILE A 236 -29.43 8.53 -26.90
C ILE A 236 -29.67 7.70 -28.15
#